data_AF-A0A528MXH9-F1
#
_entry.id   AF-A0A528MXH9-F1
#
_cell.length_a   1.000
_cell.length_b   1.000
_cell.length_c   1.000
_cell.angle_alpha   90.00
_cell.angle_beta   90.00
_cell.angle_gamma   90.00
#
_symmetry.space_group_name_H-M   'P 1'
#
loop_
_entity.id
_entity.type
_entity.pdbx_description
1 polymer ?
#
loop_
_entity_poly.entity_id
_entity_poly.type
_entity_poly.pdbx_seq_one_letter_code
_entity_poly.pdbx_strand_id
1 'polypeptide(L)'
;MTDTASSPIAVSPAVSPREERIGFLLIFLSALMWSFGGAIARFIDAGDSWTVVFWRSVWAAAFLICFMIWRDGWHGTVRLFRGMGLPGLAVAFCFATASTSFVVALAYTTVANILLMQAGVPLLAALFAWVLFRERVALATWVAIAAVIAGVAIMVSESLDGAVSPIGDGLALLIAVMFSIATVITRRFAHVRMTPATCLGTMLAAAFAASQASQFGVSSSDMGFLFAFGVVNLGLGLAFFATGARLVPAAVAALLGTFEPILGPIWVWLIHSEVPSGRTILGGAVVVTALLVHIGLEFKRQARPVRPGVTGMPSPN
;
A
#
# COMPACT_ATOMS: atom_id res chain seq x y z
N MET A 1 13.98 -53.52 -12.04
CA MET A 1 14.05 -52.43 -11.05
C MET A 1 14.51 -51.21 -11.81
N THR A 2 13.57 -50.31 -12.13
CA THR A 2 13.78 -49.15 -12.99
C THR A 2 14.29 -47.96 -12.17
N ASP A 3 15.47 -47.48 -12.52
CA ASP A 3 16.05 -46.21 -12.07
C ASP A 3 15.07 -45.06 -12.32
N THR A 4 14.67 -44.38 -11.24
CA THR A 4 13.94 -43.12 -11.32
C THR A 4 14.96 -41.99 -11.20
N ALA A 5 15.38 -41.49 -12.37
CA ALA A 5 16.20 -40.30 -12.49
C ALA A 5 15.50 -39.12 -11.78
N SER A 6 16.18 -38.56 -10.79
CA SER A 6 15.79 -37.35 -10.08
C SER A 6 15.88 -36.15 -11.04
N SER A 7 14.71 -35.59 -11.39
CA SER A 7 14.62 -34.35 -12.16
C SER A 7 15.36 -33.21 -11.43
N PRO A 8 16.23 -32.44 -12.12
CA PRO A 8 16.91 -31.31 -11.50
C PRO A 8 15.90 -30.21 -11.14
N ILE A 9 15.97 -29.74 -9.91
CA ILE A 9 15.23 -28.59 -9.39
C ILE A 9 15.54 -27.40 -10.30
N ALA A 10 14.55 -26.95 -11.07
CA ALA A 10 14.68 -25.76 -11.89
C ALA A 10 14.94 -24.55 -10.99
N VAL A 11 16.20 -24.12 -10.92
CA VAL A 11 16.61 -22.86 -10.30
C VAL A 11 15.92 -21.75 -11.09
N SER A 12 15.02 -20.99 -10.46
CA SER A 12 14.42 -19.82 -11.10
C SER A 12 15.53 -18.93 -11.65
N PRO A 13 15.42 -18.41 -12.89
CA PRO A 13 16.46 -17.58 -13.47
C PRO A 13 16.72 -16.39 -12.55
N ALA A 14 17.99 -16.20 -12.16
CA ALA A 14 18.41 -15.05 -11.40
C ALA A 14 18.07 -13.79 -12.21
N VAL A 15 17.29 -12.87 -11.62
CA VAL A 15 16.92 -11.59 -12.24
C VAL A 15 18.20 -10.87 -12.68
N SER A 16 18.24 -10.39 -13.92
CA SER A 16 19.43 -9.71 -14.41
C SER A 16 19.65 -8.38 -13.67
N PRO A 17 20.90 -7.90 -13.50
CA PRO A 17 21.16 -6.61 -12.85
C PRO A 17 20.45 -5.42 -13.52
N ARG A 18 20.11 -5.55 -14.82
CA ARG A 18 19.34 -4.55 -15.55
C ARG A 18 17.86 -4.55 -15.15
N GLU A 19 17.26 -5.74 -15.04
CA GLU A 19 15.87 -5.89 -14.60
C GLU A 19 15.68 -5.45 -13.15
N GLU A 20 16.67 -5.71 -12.30
CA GLU A 20 16.66 -5.24 -10.91
C GLU A 20 16.66 -3.70 -10.83
N ARG A 21 17.51 -3.02 -11.63
CA ARG A 21 17.51 -1.55 -11.74
C ARG A 21 16.18 -0.99 -12.24
N ILE A 22 15.59 -1.65 -13.23
CA ILE A 22 14.25 -1.29 -13.74
C ILE A 22 13.22 -1.45 -12.62
N GLY A 23 13.28 -2.54 -11.86
CA GLY A 23 12.43 -2.77 -10.71
C GLY A 23 12.53 -1.67 -9.65
N PHE A 24 13.75 -1.25 -9.29
CA PHE A 24 13.97 -0.13 -8.38
C PHE A 24 13.36 1.17 -8.90
N LEU A 25 13.60 1.50 -10.17
CA LEU A 25 13.06 2.71 -10.78
C LEU A 25 11.52 2.70 -10.79
N LEU A 26 10.91 1.56 -11.13
CA LEU A 26 9.45 1.42 -11.18
C LEU A 26 8.82 1.58 -9.79
N ILE A 27 9.40 1.00 -8.74
CA ILE A 27 8.84 1.14 -7.39
C ILE A 27 9.04 2.55 -6.86
N PHE A 28 10.20 3.16 -7.11
CA PHE A 28 10.42 4.56 -6.75
C PHE A 28 9.42 5.48 -7.46
N LEU A 29 9.20 5.27 -8.76
CA LEU A 29 8.23 6.05 -9.53
C LEU A 29 6.80 5.82 -9.03
N SER A 30 6.46 4.61 -8.62
CA SER A 30 5.18 4.32 -7.96
C SER A 30 5.01 5.12 -6.66
N ALA A 31 6.00 5.08 -5.76
CA ALA A 31 5.98 5.84 -4.51
C ALA A 31 5.88 7.35 -4.77
N LEU A 32 6.58 7.85 -5.80
CA LEU A 32 6.49 9.23 -6.23
C LEU A 32 5.08 9.58 -6.72
N MET A 33 4.50 8.76 -7.61
CA MET A 33 3.13 8.97 -8.10
C MET A 33 2.13 9.00 -6.94
N TRP A 34 2.19 8.03 -6.02
CA TRP A 34 1.30 7.97 -4.85
C TRP A 34 1.47 9.17 -3.90
N SER A 35 2.70 9.66 -3.71
CA SER A 35 3.00 10.80 -2.83
C SER A 35 2.27 12.09 -3.23
N PHE A 36 1.96 12.29 -4.51
CA PHE A 36 1.19 13.44 -4.98
C PHE A 36 -0.31 13.36 -4.65
N GLY A 37 -0.80 12.23 -4.14
CA GLY A 37 -2.24 11.97 -4.00
C GLY A 37 -2.95 12.98 -3.10
N GLY A 38 -2.35 13.28 -1.94
CA GLY A 38 -2.89 14.30 -1.04
C GLY A 38 -2.82 15.71 -1.62
N ALA A 39 -1.74 16.04 -2.34
CA ALA A 39 -1.60 17.35 -2.98
C ALA A 39 -2.61 17.56 -4.12
N ILE A 40 -2.85 16.54 -4.95
CA ILE A 40 -3.88 16.57 -6.00
C ILE A 40 -5.27 16.68 -5.36
N ALA A 41 -5.53 15.92 -4.29
CA ALA A 41 -6.82 15.96 -3.61
C ALA A 41 -7.15 17.34 -3.03
N ARG A 42 -6.14 18.10 -2.58
CA ARG A 42 -6.32 19.48 -2.09
C ARG A 42 -6.64 20.51 -3.18
N PHE A 43 -6.32 20.24 -4.45
CA PHE A 43 -6.71 21.11 -5.57
C PHE A 43 -8.15 20.93 -6.01
N ILE A 44 -8.79 19.83 -5.62
CA ILE A 44 -10.14 19.50 -6.06
C ILE A 44 -11.13 20.23 -5.15
N ASP A 45 -11.77 21.26 -5.69
CA ASP A 45 -12.84 22.01 -5.01
C ASP A 45 -14.22 21.48 -5.46
N ALA A 46 -14.41 20.16 -5.29
CA ALA A 46 -15.71 19.55 -5.51
C ALA A 46 -16.50 19.63 -4.20
N GLY A 47 -17.63 20.34 -4.21
CA GLY A 47 -18.49 20.56 -3.03
C GLY A 47 -19.02 19.29 -2.35
N ASP A 48 -18.78 18.10 -2.91
CA ASP A 48 -19.12 16.80 -2.33
C ASP A 48 -17.93 15.82 -2.44
N SER A 49 -17.43 15.34 -1.29
CA SER A 49 -16.34 14.35 -1.22
C SER A 49 -16.71 13.02 -1.90
N TRP A 50 -18.00 12.66 -1.92
CA TRP A 50 -18.46 11.43 -2.58
C TRP A 50 -18.30 11.52 -4.10
N THR A 51 -18.51 12.70 -4.69
CA THR A 51 -18.28 12.95 -6.11
C THR A 51 -16.81 12.79 -6.49
N VAL A 52 -15.90 13.23 -5.60
CA VAL A 52 -14.46 13.01 -5.76
C VAL A 52 -14.11 11.52 -5.74
N VAL A 53 -14.63 10.77 -4.74
CA VAL A 53 -14.42 9.32 -4.65
C VAL A 53 -14.95 8.62 -5.89
N PHE A 54 -16.14 8.99 -6.37
CA PHE A 54 -16.76 8.40 -7.54
C PHE A 54 -15.88 8.58 -8.79
N TRP A 55 -15.62 9.82 -9.20
CA TRP A 55 -14.92 10.10 -10.45
C TRP A 55 -13.49 9.58 -10.46
N ARG A 56 -12.73 9.78 -9.38
CA ARG A 56 -11.36 9.25 -9.32
C ARG A 56 -11.36 7.72 -9.41
N SER A 57 -12.34 7.05 -8.81
CA SER A 57 -12.42 5.59 -8.79
C SER A 57 -12.88 5.02 -10.12
N VAL A 58 -13.77 5.73 -10.84
CA VAL A 58 -14.15 5.40 -12.22
C VAL A 58 -12.95 5.49 -13.14
N TRP A 59 -12.19 6.59 -13.08
CA TRP A 59 -10.99 6.77 -13.90
C TRP A 59 -9.90 5.74 -13.58
N ALA A 60 -9.68 5.46 -12.29
CA ALA A 60 -8.75 4.42 -11.88
C ALA A 60 -9.18 3.03 -12.35
N ALA A 61 -10.45 2.65 -12.18
CA ALA A 61 -10.98 1.37 -12.62
C ALA A 61 -10.86 1.22 -14.15
N ALA A 62 -11.25 2.25 -14.90
CA ALA A 62 -11.12 2.26 -16.36
C ALA A 62 -9.67 2.04 -16.79
N PHE A 63 -8.73 2.78 -16.21
CA PHE A 63 -7.30 2.61 -16.51
C PHE A 63 -6.80 1.21 -16.16
N LEU A 64 -7.14 0.69 -14.97
CA LEU A 64 -6.68 -0.64 -14.53
C LEU A 64 -7.26 -1.76 -15.39
N ILE A 65 -8.52 -1.66 -15.82
CA ILE A 65 -9.13 -2.59 -16.77
C ILE A 65 -8.40 -2.54 -18.10
N CYS A 66 -8.18 -1.36 -18.66
CA CYS A 66 -7.43 -1.18 -19.91
C CYS A 66 -6.00 -1.75 -19.80
N PHE A 67 -5.30 -1.46 -18.70
CA PHE A 67 -3.96 -1.97 -18.43
C PHE A 67 -3.93 -3.50 -18.33
N MET A 68 -4.90 -4.11 -17.64
CA MET A 68 -5.02 -5.56 -17.53
C MET A 68 -5.34 -6.21 -18.87
N ILE A 69 -6.26 -5.63 -19.65
CA ILE A 69 -6.60 -6.13 -21.00
C ILE A 69 -5.39 -6.03 -21.93
N TRP A 70 -4.64 -4.94 -21.87
CA TRP A 70 -3.42 -4.76 -22.67
C TRP A 70 -2.31 -5.75 -22.28
N ARG A 71 -2.11 -5.98 -20.97
CA ARG A 71 -1.05 -6.87 -20.45
C ARG A 71 -1.37 -8.36 -20.57
N ASP A 72 -2.56 -8.77 -20.11
CA ASP A 72 -2.94 -10.18 -19.96
C ASP A 72 -3.96 -10.65 -21.03
N GLY A 73 -4.44 -9.74 -21.89
CA GLY A 73 -5.54 -9.99 -22.81
C GLY A 73 -6.90 -10.05 -22.12
N TRP A 74 -7.98 -10.06 -22.91
CA TRP A 74 -9.35 -10.16 -22.39
C TRP A 74 -9.57 -11.44 -21.56
N HIS A 75 -9.20 -12.59 -22.12
CA HIS A 75 -9.36 -13.89 -21.46
C HIS A 75 -8.47 -14.04 -20.21
N GLY A 76 -7.27 -13.46 -20.22
CA GLY A 76 -6.39 -13.44 -19.05
C GLY A 76 -6.97 -12.57 -17.94
N THR A 77 -7.50 -11.38 -18.28
CA THR A 77 -8.18 -10.49 -17.34
C THR A 77 -9.34 -11.19 -16.65
N VAL A 78 -10.25 -11.82 -17.40
CA VAL A 78 -11.38 -12.57 -16.82
C VAL A 78 -10.89 -13.70 -15.91
N ARG A 79 -9.82 -14.41 -16.29
CA ARG A 79 -9.20 -15.44 -15.45
C ARG A 79 -8.64 -14.88 -14.13
N LEU A 80 -8.05 -13.69 -14.16
CA LEU A 80 -7.56 -13.02 -12.95
C LEU A 80 -8.69 -12.67 -11.99
N PHE A 81 -9.80 -12.15 -12.52
CA PHE A 81 -10.98 -11.87 -11.69
C PHE A 81 -11.60 -13.15 -11.11
N ARG A 82 -11.68 -14.24 -11.89
CA ARG A 82 -12.15 -15.54 -11.40
C ARG A 82 -11.20 -16.17 -10.38
N GLY A 83 -9.90 -16.01 -10.56
CA GLY A 83 -8.86 -16.58 -9.71
C GLY A 83 -8.68 -15.87 -8.37
N MET A 84 -9.28 -14.70 -8.16
CA MET A 84 -9.23 -13.96 -6.90
C MET A 84 -9.91 -14.71 -5.74
N GLY A 85 -11.00 -15.43 -6.03
CA GLY A 85 -11.83 -16.08 -5.03
C GLY A 85 -12.32 -15.14 -3.93
N LEU A 86 -12.75 -15.72 -2.81
CA LEU A 86 -13.20 -14.98 -1.62
C LEU A 86 -12.09 -14.08 -1.01
N PRO A 87 -10.80 -14.50 -0.96
CA PRO A 87 -9.74 -13.65 -0.42
C PRO A 87 -9.53 -12.36 -1.23
N GLY A 88 -9.61 -12.41 -2.56
CA GLY A 88 -9.49 -11.21 -3.38
C GLY A 88 -10.69 -10.25 -3.22
N LEU A 89 -11.90 -10.77 -2.96
CA LEU A 89 -13.05 -9.95 -2.62
C LEU A 89 -12.87 -9.24 -1.27
N ALA A 90 -12.32 -9.93 -0.26
CA ALA A 90 -12.00 -9.33 1.03
C ALA A 90 -10.97 -8.19 0.89
N VAL A 91 -9.93 -8.39 0.07
CA VAL A 91 -8.94 -7.33 -0.24
C VAL A 91 -9.60 -6.17 -0.98
N ALA A 92 -10.47 -6.44 -1.94
CA ALA A 92 -11.21 -5.41 -2.66
C ALA A 92 -12.09 -4.57 -1.72
N PHE A 93 -12.77 -5.20 -0.76
CA PHE A 93 -13.57 -4.52 0.24
C PHE A 93 -12.72 -3.65 1.18
N CYS A 94 -11.58 -4.19 1.65
CA CYS A 94 -10.62 -3.43 2.45
C CYS A 94 -10.11 -2.21 1.68
N PHE A 95 -9.77 -2.39 0.40
CA PHE A 95 -9.32 -1.31 -0.47
C PHE A 95 -10.42 -0.26 -0.68
N ALA A 96 -11.66 -0.68 -0.97
CA ALA A 96 -12.78 0.24 -1.17
C ALA A 96 -13.03 1.10 0.08
N THR A 97 -12.98 0.47 1.26
CA THR A 97 -13.17 1.14 2.55
C THR A 97 -12.02 2.12 2.83
N ALA A 98 -10.77 1.67 2.67
CA ALA A 98 -9.58 2.51 2.88
C ALA A 98 -9.56 3.70 1.91
N SER A 99 -9.83 3.45 0.64
CA SER A 99 -9.78 4.46 -0.41
C SER A 99 -10.89 5.52 -0.24
N THR A 100 -12.09 5.11 0.16
CA THR A 100 -13.19 6.04 0.50
C THR A 100 -12.84 6.84 1.75
N SER A 101 -12.38 6.16 2.80
CA SER A 101 -11.99 6.80 4.06
C SER A 101 -10.87 7.81 3.86
N PHE A 102 -9.92 7.57 2.95
CA PHE A 102 -8.85 8.50 2.61
C PHE A 102 -9.37 9.84 2.09
N VAL A 103 -10.28 9.83 1.12
CA VAL A 103 -10.83 11.08 0.58
C VAL A 103 -11.62 11.83 1.63
N VAL A 104 -12.45 11.13 2.41
CA VAL A 104 -13.23 11.76 3.48
C VAL A 104 -12.30 12.31 4.56
N ALA A 105 -11.26 11.57 4.96
CA ALA A 105 -10.29 11.99 5.98
C ALA A 105 -9.57 13.29 5.59
N LEU A 106 -9.26 13.48 4.31
CA LEU A 106 -8.62 14.71 3.83
C LEU A 106 -9.45 15.97 4.10
N ALA A 107 -10.78 15.85 4.21
CA ALA A 107 -11.63 16.98 4.59
C ALA A 107 -11.53 17.34 6.10
N TYR A 108 -11.02 16.44 6.94
CA TYR A 108 -11.04 16.58 8.40
C TYR A 108 -9.64 16.64 9.05
N THR A 109 -8.59 16.24 8.33
CA THR A 109 -7.23 16.23 8.84
C THR A 109 -6.21 16.55 7.74
N THR A 110 -4.94 16.61 8.13
CA THR A 110 -3.83 16.91 7.23
C THR A 110 -3.40 15.67 6.43
N VAL A 111 -2.85 15.90 5.24
CA VAL A 111 -2.28 14.81 4.42
C VAL A 111 -1.16 14.12 5.19
N ALA A 112 -0.35 14.90 5.91
CA ALA A 112 0.76 14.38 6.69
C ALA A 112 0.31 13.40 7.77
N ASN A 113 -0.74 13.74 8.52
CA ASN A 113 -1.29 12.87 9.56
C ASN A 113 -1.74 11.51 8.98
N ILE A 114 -2.47 11.53 7.85
CA ILE A 114 -2.95 10.32 7.19
C ILE A 114 -1.80 9.44 6.67
N LEU A 115 -0.81 10.03 6.00
CA LEU A 115 0.29 9.27 5.41
C LEU A 115 1.27 8.73 6.46
N LEU A 116 1.56 9.51 7.50
CA LEU A 116 2.45 9.08 8.58
C LEU A 116 1.84 7.97 9.43
N MET A 117 0.51 7.98 9.66
CA MET A 117 -0.19 6.83 10.26
C MET A 117 -0.08 5.58 9.37
N GLN A 118 -0.23 5.75 8.05
CA GLN A 118 -0.13 4.64 7.11
C GLN A 118 1.28 4.07 6.97
N ALA A 119 2.33 4.84 7.24
CA ALA A 119 3.69 4.31 7.29
C ALA A 119 3.82 3.14 8.29
N GLY A 120 2.98 3.09 9.32
CA GLY A 120 2.92 1.98 10.28
C GLY A 120 2.25 0.69 9.77
N VAL A 121 1.59 0.71 8.60
CA VAL A 121 0.82 -0.43 8.05
C VAL A 121 1.60 -1.75 8.01
N PRO A 122 2.87 -1.82 7.58
CA PRO A 122 3.59 -3.09 7.54
C PRO A 122 3.76 -3.74 8.91
N LEU A 123 3.93 -2.93 9.96
CA LEU A 123 4.11 -3.38 11.34
C LEU A 123 2.75 -3.73 11.98
N LEU A 124 1.70 -2.95 11.70
CA LEU A 124 0.33 -3.30 12.08
C LEU A 124 -0.13 -4.60 11.40
N ALA A 125 0.24 -4.81 10.14
CA ALA A 125 -0.01 -6.07 9.43
C ALA A 125 0.70 -7.26 10.11
N ALA A 126 1.95 -7.10 10.58
CA ALA A 126 2.62 -8.12 11.37
C ALA A 126 1.88 -8.43 12.69
N LEU A 127 1.34 -7.41 13.36
CA LEU A 127 0.51 -7.59 14.55
C LEU A 127 -0.78 -8.38 14.23
N PHE A 128 -1.52 -8.01 13.19
CA PHE A 128 -2.72 -8.72 12.78
C PHE A 128 -2.43 -10.16 12.32
N ALA A 129 -1.31 -10.39 11.64
CA ALA A 129 -0.89 -11.74 11.27
C ALA A 129 -0.66 -12.61 12.52
N TRP A 130 -0.06 -12.06 13.57
CA TRP A 130 0.06 -12.74 14.87
C TRP A 130 -1.30 -12.99 15.54
N VAL A 131 -2.19 -12.00 15.58
CA VAL A 131 -3.51 -12.16 16.22
C VAL A 131 -4.37 -13.21 15.50
N LEU A 132 -4.43 -13.14 14.18
CA LEU A 132 -5.32 -13.99 13.35
C LEU A 132 -4.75 -15.38 13.12
N PHE A 133 -3.44 -15.50 12.91
CA PHE A 133 -2.79 -16.74 12.47
C PHE A 133 -1.77 -17.30 13.48
N ARG A 134 -1.50 -16.59 14.59
CA ARG A 134 -0.56 -16.99 15.64
C ARG A 134 0.86 -17.29 15.12
N GLU A 135 1.27 -16.59 14.08
CA GLU A 135 2.63 -16.69 13.53
C GLU A 135 3.68 -16.18 14.53
N ARG A 136 4.86 -16.79 14.58
CA ARG A 136 5.91 -16.37 15.53
C ARG A 136 6.56 -15.06 15.07
N VAL A 137 6.37 -14.01 15.86
CA VAL A 137 6.95 -12.68 15.62
C VAL A 137 8.24 -12.52 16.42
N ALA A 138 9.29 -11.99 15.78
CA ALA A 138 10.57 -11.74 16.45
C ALA A 138 10.45 -10.57 17.44
N LEU A 139 11.24 -10.58 18.52
CA LEU A 139 11.25 -9.51 19.53
C LEU A 139 11.53 -8.13 18.90
N ALA A 140 12.40 -8.06 17.89
CA ALA A 140 12.69 -6.83 17.16
C ALA A 140 11.44 -6.24 16.47
N THR A 141 10.57 -7.09 15.93
CA THR A 141 9.30 -6.65 15.33
C THR A 141 8.33 -6.16 16.40
N TRP A 142 8.29 -6.79 17.58
CA TRP A 142 7.47 -6.32 18.71
C TRP A 142 7.87 -4.93 19.20
N VAL A 143 9.17 -4.67 19.33
CA VAL A 143 9.68 -3.34 19.68
C VAL A 143 9.28 -2.31 18.62
N ALA A 144 9.39 -2.66 17.33
CA ALA A 144 8.96 -1.79 16.24
C ALA A 144 7.44 -1.53 16.25
N ILE A 145 6.61 -2.55 16.52
CA ILE A 145 5.16 -2.41 16.68
C ILE A 145 4.83 -1.46 17.83
N ALA A 146 5.47 -1.64 18.99
CA ALA A 146 5.26 -0.77 20.15
C ALA A 146 5.65 0.69 19.83
N ALA A 147 6.75 0.90 19.12
CA ALA A 147 7.17 2.22 18.66
C ALA A 147 6.16 2.85 17.69
N VAL A 148 5.60 2.07 16.75
CA VAL A 148 4.55 2.56 15.83
C VAL A 148 3.28 2.93 16.61
N ILE A 149 2.83 2.09 17.53
CA ILE A 149 1.65 2.38 18.36
C ILE A 149 1.87 3.65 19.18
N ALA A 150 3.07 3.83 19.76
CA ALA A 150 3.42 5.05 20.48
C ALA A 150 3.44 6.28 19.58
N GLY A 151 4.03 6.19 18.38
CA GLY A 151 4.05 7.29 17.41
C GLY A 151 2.63 7.67 16.95
N VAL A 152 1.78 6.69 16.68
CA VAL A 152 0.36 6.90 16.37
C VAL A 152 -0.39 7.53 17.54
N ALA A 153 -0.16 7.08 18.77
CA ALA A 153 -0.77 7.69 19.96
C ALA A 153 -0.36 9.16 20.15
N ILE A 154 0.90 9.51 19.85
CA ILE A 154 1.36 10.92 19.86
C ILE A 154 0.60 11.75 18.83
N MET A 155 0.42 11.24 17.61
CA MET A 155 -0.34 11.95 16.58
C MET A 155 -1.81 12.11 16.98
N VAL A 156 -2.46 11.04 17.44
CA VAL A 156 -3.88 11.08 17.86
C VAL A 156 -4.11 11.96 19.10
N SER A 157 -3.10 12.09 19.96
CA SER A 157 -3.20 12.96 21.15
C SER A 157 -3.45 14.43 20.80
N GLU A 158 -3.20 14.84 19.55
CA GLU A 158 -3.51 16.17 19.07
C GLU A 158 -5.02 16.42 18.87
N SER A 159 -5.76 15.43 18.38
CA SER A 159 -7.21 15.55 18.20
C SER A 159 -7.97 15.68 19.53
N LEU A 160 -7.35 15.26 20.63
CA LEU A 160 -7.90 15.45 21.98
C LEU A 160 -7.82 16.90 22.45
N ASP A 161 -6.90 17.69 21.91
CA ASP A 161 -6.73 19.12 22.21
C ASP A 161 -7.54 20.03 21.26
N GLY A 162 -8.27 19.45 20.29
CA GLY A 162 -9.18 20.17 19.39
C GLY A 162 -8.55 20.81 18.15
N ALA A 163 -7.24 20.62 17.92
CA ALA A 163 -6.55 21.15 16.74
C ALA A 163 -6.80 20.33 15.45
N VAL A 164 -7.20 19.06 15.60
CA VAL A 164 -7.56 18.14 14.52
C VAL A 164 -8.89 17.48 14.85
N SER A 165 -9.72 17.18 13.84
CA SER A 165 -10.99 16.50 14.08
C SER A 165 -10.75 15.03 14.47
N PRO A 166 -11.33 14.53 15.58
CA PRO A 166 -11.28 13.12 15.96
C PRO A 166 -11.79 12.18 14.86
N ILE A 167 -12.66 12.69 13.97
CA ILE A 167 -13.16 11.95 12.82
C ILE A 167 -12.02 11.67 11.82
N GLY A 168 -11.15 12.65 11.59
CA GLY A 168 -10.00 12.50 10.69
C GLY A 168 -9.02 11.43 11.17
N ASP A 169 -8.72 11.41 12.48
CA ASP A 169 -7.86 10.39 13.07
C ASP A 169 -8.51 9.00 13.06
N GLY A 170 -9.81 8.93 13.39
CA GLY A 170 -10.56 7.68 13.31
C GLY A 170 -10.53 7.09 11.90
N LEU A 171 -10.71 7.94 10.87
CA LEU A 171 -10.61 7.53 9.48
C LEU A 171 -9.17 7.15 9.09
N ALA A 172 -8.15 7.91 9.52
CA ALA A 172 -6.75 7.59 9.26
C ALA A 172 -6.34 6.23 9.86
N LEU A 173 -6.78 5.94 11.09
CA LEU A 173 -6.61 4.64 11.73
C LEU A 173 -7.36 3.54 10.98
N LEU A 174 -8.60 3.80 10.55
CA LEU A 174 -9.38 2.85 9.76
C LEU A 174 -8.66 2.49 8.46
N ILE A 175 -8.08 3.46 7.76
CA ILE A 175 -7.26 3.24 6.56
C ILE A 175 -6.09 2.31 6.89
N ALA A 176 -5.33 2.62 7.94
CA ALA A 176 -4.18 1.82 8.35
C ALA A 176 -4.58 0.37 8.71
N VAL A 177 -5.70 0.18 9.41
CA VAL A 177 -6.23 -1.15 9.76
C VAL A 177 -6.66 -1.92 8.50
N MET A 178 -7.43 -1.29 7.61
CA MET A 178 -7.90 -1.93 6.37
C MET A 178 -6.74 -2.34 5.46
N PHE A 179 -5.73 -1.47 5.29
CA PHE A 179 -4.54 -1.84 4.52
C PHE A 179 -3.68 -2.90 5.21
N SER A 180 -3.63 -2.91 6.55
CA SER A 180 -2.95 -3.96 7.29
C SER A 180 -3.61 -5.31 7.07
N ILE A 181 -4.94 -5.38 7.18
CA ILE A 181 -5.71 -6.61 6.91
C ILE A 181 -5.51 -7.06 5.45
N ALA A 182 -5.62 -6.15 4.48
CA ALA A 182 -5.38 -6.44 3.07
C ALA A 182 -3.96 -6.99 2.83
N THR A 183 -2.95 -6.43 3.52
CA THR A 183 -1.56 -6.89 3.48
C THR A 183 -1.42 -8.31 4.03
N VAL A 184 -2.08 -8.63 5.14
CA VAL A 184 -2.05 -9.99 5.71
C VAL A 184 -2.70 -10.99 4.77
N ILE A 185 -3.88 -10.67 4.21
CA ILE A 185 -4.59 -11.55 3.27
C ILE A 185 -3.73 -11.81 2.02
N THR A 186 -3.17 -10.76 1.42
CA THR A 186 -2.32 -10.90 0.22
C THR A 186 -1.02 -11.67 0.48
N ARG A 187 -0.41 -11.51 1.66
CA ARG A 187 0.76 -12.32 2.06
C ARG A 187 0.40 -13.79 2.25
N ARG A 188 -0.75 -14.08 2.86
CA ARG A 188 -1.21 -15.45 3.13
C ARG A 188 -1.67 -16.19 1.87
N PHE A 189 -2.31 -15.47 0.95
CA PHE A 189 -2.87 -15.99 -0.29
C PHE A 189 -2.11 -15.43 -1.49
N ALA A 190 -0.91 -15.96 -1.73
CA ALA A 190 -0.01 -15.51 -2.80
C ALA A 190 -0.61 -15.60 -4.23
N HIS A 191 -1.70 -16.36 -4.42
CA HIS A 191 -2.44 -16.41 -5.68
C HIS A 191 -3.27 -15.15 -5.96
N VAL A 192 -3.59 -14.37 -4.92
CA VAL A 192 -4.34 -13.11 -5.04
C VAL A 192 -3.41 -12.04 -5.59
N ARG A 193 -3.63 -11.65 -6.84
CA ARG A 193 -2.93 -10.50 -7.43
C ARG A 193 -3.54 -9.20 -6.90
N MET A 194 -2.69 -8.25 -6.53
CA MET A 194 -3.11 -6.94 -6.03
C MET A 194 -3.86 -6.14 -7.11
N THR A 195 -3.43 -6.17 -8.38
CA THR A 195 -4.05 -5.41 -9.48
C THR A 195 -5.57 -5.65 -9.65
N PRO A 196 -6.06 -6.89 -9.85
CA PRO A 196 -7.50 -7.15 -9.96
C PRO A 196 -8.27 -6.84 -8.67
N ALA A 197 -7.66 -7.07 -7.49
CA ALA A 197 -8.30 -6.79 -6.21
C ALA A 197 -8.49 -5.28 -5.98
N THR A 198 -7.47 -4.49 -6.30
CA THR A 198 -7.55 -3.02 -6.27
C THR A 198 -8.53 -2.50 -7.31
N CYS A 199 -8.54 -3.04 -8.54
CA CYS A 199 -9.52 -2.68 -9.56
C CYS A 199 -10.95 -2.92 -9.07
N LEU A 200 -11.23 -4.10 -8.51
CA LEU A 200 -12.53 -4.39 -7.92
C LEU A 200 -12.84 -3.45 -6.75
N GLY A 201 -11.84 -3.14 -5.90
CA GLY A 201 -11.98 -2.19 -4.81
C GLY A 201 -12.34 -0.78 -5.28
N THR A 202 -11.73 -0.30 -6.37
CA THR A 202 -12.11 0.99 -6.98
C THR A 202 -13.51 0.95 -7.58
N MET A 203 -13.93 -0.17 -8.18
CA MET A 203 -15.31 -0.31 -8.68
C MET A 203 -16.33 -0.31 -7.54
N LEU A 204 -16.04 -0.99 -6.43
CA LEU A 204 -16.89 -1.00 -5.23
C LEU A 204 -16.94 0.40 -4.59
N ALA A 205 -15.81 1.09 -4.49
CA ALA A 205 -15.76 2.47 -4.00
C ALA A 205 -16.57 3.41 -4.90
N ALA A 206 -16.47 3.27 -6.23
CA ALA A 206 -17.28 4.03 -7.17
C ALA A 206 -18.78 3.73 -6.99
N ALA A 207 -19.18 2.46 -6.91
CA ALA A 207 -20.58 2.08 -6.74
C ALA A 207 -21.17 2.61 -5.42
N PHE A 208 -20.42 2.52 -4.32
CA PHE A 208 -20.82 3.07 -3.03
C PHE A 208 -20.87 4.60 -3.05
N ALA A 209 -19.87 5.26 -3.63
CA ALA A 209 -19.88 6.70 -3.78
C ALA A 209 -21.05 7.18 -4.65
N ALA A 210 -21.44 6.43 -5.69
CA ALA A 210 -22.59 6.76 -6.52
C ALA A 210 -23.92 6.71 -5.75
N SER A 211 -24.06 5.83 -4.74
CA SER A 211 -25.28 5.80 -3.92
C SER A 211 -25.35 6.93 -2.89
N GLN A 212 -24.19 7.51 -2.52
CA GLN A 212 -24.09 8.58 -1.53
C GLN A 212 -24.00 9.98 -2.17
N ALA A 213 -23.52 10.07 -3.41
CA ALA A 213 -23.32 11.34 -4.10
C ALA A 213 -24.65 12.02 -4.40
N SER A 214 -24.76 13.27 -3.97
CA SER A 214 -25.92 14.12 -4.23
C SER A 214 -25.89 14.72 -5.64
N GLN A 215 -24.70 14.95 -6.18
CA GLN A 215 -24.46 15.55 -7.49
C GLN A 215 -23.24 14.93 -8.15
N PHE A 216 -23.29 14.74 -9.48
CA PHE A 216 -22.15 14.24 -10.27
C PHE A 216 -21.50 15.33 -11.12
N GLY A 217 -22.09 16.52 -11.16
CA GLY A 217 -21.57 17.65 -11.93
C GLY A 217 -20.28 18.16 -11.32
N VAL A 218 -19.22 18.20 -12.12
CA VAL A 218 -17.89 18.66 -11.71
C VAL A 218 -17.38 19.62 -12.77
N SER A 219 -16.64 20.66 -12.36
CA SER A 219 -16.03 21.61 -13.29
C SER A 219 -15.03 20.90 -14.22
N SER A 220 -14.77 21.47 -15.40
CA SER A 220 -13.80 20.87 -16.33
C SER A 220 -12.37 20.84 -15.76
N SER A 221 -12.01 21.82 -14.93
CA SER A 221 -10.72 21.85 -14.22
C SER A 221 -10.61 20.74 -13.19
N ASP A 222 -11.63 20.56 -12.35
CA ASP A 222 -11.65 19.52 -11.33
C ASP A 222 -11.68 18.13 -11.95
N MET A 223 -12.35 17.95 -13.10
CA MET A 223 -12.31 16.70 -13.86
C MET A 223 -10.89 16.35 -14.31
N GLY A 224 -10.08 17.34 -14.71
CA GLY A 224 -8.66 17.14 -15.03
C GLY A 224 -7.86 16.63 -13.83
N PHE A 225 -8.09 17.21 -12.64
CA PHE A 225 -7.46 16.74 -11.40
C PHE A 225 -7.96 15.36 -10.98
N LEU A 226 -9.25 15.06 -11.13
CA LEU A 226 -9.84 13.75 -10.85
C LEU A 226 -9.30 12.66 -11.78
N PHE A 227 -9.10 13.00 -13.06
CA PHE A 227 -8.42 12.13 -14.02
C PHE A 227 -6.98 11.88 -13.60
N ALA A 228 -6.21 12.93 -13.26
CA ALA A 228 -4.85 12.77 -12.76
C ALA A 228 -4.81 11.94 -11.46
N PHE A 229 -5.76 12.13 -10.56
CA PHE A 229 -5.84 11.39 -9.30
C PHE A 229 -6.16 9.90 -9.53
N GLY A 230 -7.12 9.60 -10.40
CA GLY A 230 -7.50 8.22 -10.71
C GLY A 230 -6.45 7.50 -11.57
N VAL A 231 -6.05 8.10 -12.68
CA VAL A 231 -5.19 7.48 -13.68
C VAL A 231 -3.72 7.59 -13.30
N VAL A 232 -3.21 8.79 -13.01
CA VAL A 232 -1.77 9.01 -12.81
C VAL A 232 -1.34 8.57 -11.42
N ASN A 233 -2.05 9.02 -10.38
CA ASN A 233 -1.70 8.67 -9.01
C ASN A 233 -2.03 7.19 -8.72
N LEU A 234 -3.30 6.78 -8.83
CA LEU A 234 -3.70 5.43 -8.43
C LEU A 234 -3.39 4.36 -9.49
N GLY A 235 -3.78 4.59 -10.75
CA GLY A 235 -3.64 3.65 -11.85
C GLY A 235 -2.19 3.35 -12.24
N LEU A 236 -1.45 4.37 -12.68
CA LEU A 236 -0.04 4.26 -13.04
C LEU A 236 0.82 3.89 -11.84
N GLY A 237 0.56 4.48 -10.67
CA GLY A 237 1.23 4.10 -9.42
C GLY A 237 1.13 2.59 -9.16
N LEU A 238 -0.06 2.00 -9.29
CA LEU A 238 -0.24 0.56 -9.11
C LEU A 238 0.36 -0.27 -10.25
N ALA A 239 0.32 0.21 -11.50
CA ALA A 239 0.92 -0.48 -12.63
C ALA A 239 2.45 -0.58 -12.48
N PHE A 240 3.11 0.50 -12.08
CA PHE A 240 4.53 0.52 -11.78
C PHE A 240 4.86 -0.36 -10.57
N PHE A 241 4.10 -0.27 -9.48
CA PHE A 241 4.30 -1.13 -8.30
C PHE A 241 4.17 -2.61 -8.65
N ALA A 242 3.07 -2.99 -9.31
CA ALA A 242 2.78 -4.39 -9.63
C ALA A 242 3.80 -5.01 -10.59
N THR A 243 4.44 -4.20 -11.42
CA THR A 243 5.50 -4.62 -12.34
C THR A 243 6.85 -4.65 -11.62
N GLY A 244 7.21 -3.59 -10.90
CA GLY A 244 8.50 -3.46 -10.22
C GLY A 244 8.66 -4.40 -9.01
N ALA A 245 7.59 -4.62 -8.23
CA ALA A 245 7.62 -5.51 -7.06
C ALA A 245 7.92 -6.98 -7.39
N ARG A 246 7.83 -7.37 -8.68
CA ARG A 246 8.20 -8.70 -9.17
C ARG A 246 9.68 -8.82 -9.53
N LEU A 247 10.35 -7.69 -9.70
CA LEU A 247 11.74 -7.60 -10.18
C LEU A 247 12.73 -7.35 -9.06
N VAL A 248 12.27 -7.11 -7.82
CA VAL A 248 13.13 -6.78 -6.68
C VAL A 248 12.72 -7.54 -5.43
N PRO A 249 13.64 -7.70 -4.45
CA PRO A 249 13.30 -8.25 -3.15
C PRO A 249 12.24 -7.42 -2.43
N ALA A 250 11.32 -8.09 -1.73
CA ALA A 250 10.24 -7.44 -0.98
C ALA A 250 10.73 -6.38 0.03
N ALA A 251 11.89 -6.60 0.65
CA ALA A 251 12.50 -5.64 1.57
C ALA A 251 12.87 -4.32 0.88
N VAL A 252 13.37 -4.38 -0.37
CA VAL A 252 13.70 -3.17 -1.13
C VAL A 252 12.43 -2.47 -1.61
N ALA A 253 11.42 -3.23 -2.03
CA ALA A 253 10.13 -2.66 -2.38
C ALA A 253 9.47 -1.93 -1.20
N ALA A 254 9.56 -2.50 0.01
CA ALA A 254 9.09 -1.85 1.23
C ALA A 254 9.90 -0.58 1.55
N LEU A 255 11.23 -0.62 1.42
CA LEU A 255 12.09 0.55 1.64
C LEU A 255 11.77 1.69 0.67
N LEU A 256 11.65 1.39 -0.62
CA LEU A 256 11.28 2.39 -1.63
C LEU A 256 9.85 2.90 -1.42
N GLY A 257 8.93 2.05 -0.97
CA GLY A 257 7.58 2.46 -0.58
C GLY A 257 7.56 3.47 0.57
N THR A 258 8.55 3.46 1.47
CA THR A 258 8.63 4.45 2.57
C THR A 258 8.83 5.89 2.09
N PHE A 259 9.24 6.10 0.83
CA PHE A 259 9.34 7.44 0.26
C PHE A 259 7.97 8.10 0.10
N GLU A 260 6.90 7.35 -0.15
CA GLU A 260 5.55 7.91 -0.31
C GLU A 260 5.12 8.74 0.92
N PRO A 261 5.10 8.18 2.15
CA PRO A 261 4.66 8.93 3.32
C PRO A 261 5.64 10.03 3.76
N ILE A 262 6.87 10.05 3.25
CA ILE A 262 7.85 11.12 3.48
C ILE A 262 7.65 12.26 2.48
N LEU A 263 7.50 11.94 1.19
CA LEU A 263 7.34 12.92 0.12
C LEU A 263 5.97 13.59 0.14
N GLY A 264 4.91 12.87 0.53
CA GLY A 264 3.56 13.41 0.55
C GLY A 264 3.42 14.69 1.38
N PRO A 265 3.81 14.72 2.67
CA PRO A 265 3.86 15.94 3.47
C PRO A 265 4.68 17.07 2.82
N ILE A 266 5.82 16.73 2.20
CA ILE A 266 6.71 17.72 1.57
C ILE A 266 6.00 18.41 0.39
N TRP A 267 5.33 17.65 -0.47
CA TRP A 267 4.59 18.23 -1.61
C TRP A 267 3.47 19.15 -1.16
N VAL A 268 2.71 18.74 -0.14
CA VAL A 268 1.57 19.53 0.34
C VAL A 268 2.06 20.79 1.07
N TRP A 269 3.16 20.71 1.80
CA TRP A 269 3.80 21.89 2.37
C TRP A 269 4.29 22.86 1.29
N LEU A 270 4.95 22.37 0.23
CA LEU A 270 5.47 23.22 -0.85
C LEU A 270 4.37 23.86 -1.71
N ILE A 271 3.29 23.12 -1.97
CA ILE A 271 2.24 23.53 -2.92
C ILE A 271 1.11 24.26 -2.22
N HIS A 272 0.67 23.76 -1.07
CA HIS A 272 -0.52 24.22 -0.35
C HIS A 272 -0.17 24.95 0.96
N SER A 273 1.11 25.05 1.32
CA SER A 273 1.55 25.64 2.59
C SER A 273 0.91 25.00 3.83
N GLU A 274 0.47 23.73 3.73
CA GLU A 274 -0.06 22.96 4.85
C GLU A 274 1.10 22.57 5.76
N VAL A 275 1.19 23.21 6.93
CA VAL A 275 2.24 22.91 7.92
C VAL A 275 1.72 21.84 8.87
N PRO A 276 2.32 20.63 8.89
CA PRO A 276 1.97 19.62 9.89
C PRO A 276 2.33 20.12 11.28
N SER A 277 1.54 19.73 12.27
CA SER A 277 1.80 20.10 13.66
C SER A 277 3.09 19.49 14.19
N GLY A 278 3.60 20.04 15.30
CA GLY A 278 4.76 19.47 15.99
C GLY A 278 4.54 18.03 16.46
N ARG A 279 3.31 17.67 16.85
CA ARG A 279 2.95 16.30 17.27
C ARG A 279 2.89 15.33 16.11
N THR A 280 2.35 15.77 14.97
CA THR A 280 2.35 14.99 13.72
C THR A 280 3.78 14.70 13.27
N ILE A 281 4.66 15.72 13.30
CA ILE A 281 6.07 15.55 12.95
C ILE A 281 6.78 14.60 13.92
N LEU A 282 6.58 14.77 15.23
CA LEU A 282 7.20 13.93 16.25
C LEU A 282 6.75 12.47 16.14
N GLY A 283 5.43 12.24 16.12
CA GLY A 283 4.86 10.90 16.00
C GLY A 283 5.21 10.23 14.67
N GLY A 284 5.15 10.98 13.57
CA GLY A 284 5.57 10.51 12.25
C GLY A 284 7.05 10.15 12.19
N ALA A 285 7.93 10.95 12.78
CA ALA A 285 9.36 10.64 12.87
C ALA A 285 9.61 9.33 13.63
N VAL A 286 8.87 9.09 14.72
CA VAL A 286 8.93 7.82 15.47
C VAL A 286 8.48 6.64 14.60
N VAL A 287 7.35 6.76 13.90
CA VAL A 287 6.82 5.70 13.03
C VAL A 287 7.78 5.37 11.88
N VAL A 288 8.25 6.41 11.16
CA VAL A 288 9.18 6.24 10.03
C VAL A 288 10.51 5.65 10.50
N THR A 289 11.06 6.13 11.62
CA THR A 289 12.31 5.60 12.18
C THR A 289 12.15 4.13 12.58
N ALA A 290 11.07 3.77 13.26
CA ALA A 290 10.79 2.39 13.65
C ALA A 290 10.68 1.46 12.43
N LEU A 291 10.01 1.92 11.37
CA LEU A 291 9.89 1.18 10.12
C LEU A 291 11.24 1.00 9.43
N LEU A 292 12.03 2.07 9.28
CA LEU A 292 13.35 2.02 8.63
C LEU A 292 14.31 1.10 9.39
N VAL A 293 14.34 1.20 10.72
CA VAL A 293 15.15 0.32 11.57
C VAL A 293 14.69 -1.13 11.40
N HIS A 294 13.38 -1.38 11.41
CA HIS A 294 12.84 -2.72 11.24
C HIS A 294 13.22 -3.33 9.88
N ILE A 295 13.03 -2.59 8.79
CA ILE A 295 13.41 -3.02 7.43
C ILE A 295 14.92 -3.28 7.35
N GLY A 296 15.75 -2.40 7.93
CA GLY A 296 17.21 -2.57 7.96
C GLY A 296 17.67 -3.82 8.73
N LEU A 297 17.00 -4.14 9.85
CA LEU A 297 17.26 -5.35 10.62
C LEU A 297 16.85 -6.61 9.85
N GLU A 298 15.71 -6.59 9.17
CA GLU A 298 15.28 -7.69 8.29
C GLU A 298 16.27 -7.92 7.15
N PHE A 299 16.76 -6.85 6.53
CA PHE A 299 17.74 -6.92 5.46
C PHE A 299 19.05 -7.58 5.94
N LYS A 300 19.57 -7.17 7.10
CA LYS A 300 20.76 -7.80 7.71
C LYS A 300 20.55 -9.28 8.05
N ARG A 301 19.32 -9.65 8.45
CA ARG A 301 18.98 -11.04 8.77
C ARG A 301 18.90 -11.91 7.52
N GLN A 302 18.39 -11.38 6.40
CA GLN A 302 18.36 -12.08 5.12
C GLN A 302 19.74 -12.17 4.46
N ALA A 303 20.62 -11.18 4.69
CA ALA A 303 21.99 -11.19 4.19
C ALA A 303 22.94 -12.13 4.96
N ARG A 304 22.53 -12.65 6.13
CA ARG A 304 23.31 -13.68 6.84
C ARG A 304 23.12 -15.02 6.12
N PRO A 305 24.18 -15.62 5.53
CA PRO A 305 24.07 -16.92 4.90
C PRO A 305 23.55 -17.93 5.92
N VAL A 306 22.56 -18.74 5.53
CA VAL A 306 22.24 -19.97 6.24
C VAL A 306 23.55 -20.76 6.28
N ARG A 307 24.17 -20.88 7.47
CA ARG A 307 25.32 -21.77 7.65
C ARG A 307 24.88 -23.13 7.10
N PRO A 308 25.63 -23.74 6.16
CA PRO A 308 25.36 -25.12 5.76
C PRO A 308 25.39 -25.95 7.03
N GLY A 309 24.20 -26.33 7.50
CA GLY A 309 24.06 -27.23 8.62
C GLY A 309 24.63 -28.55 8.17
N VAL A 310 25.77 -28.90 8.77
CA VAL A 310 26.40 -30.21 8.87
C VAL A 310 25.35 -31.32 8.91
N THR A 311 24.87 -31.76 7.75
CA THR A 311 24.34 -33.12 7.59
C THR A 311 25.56 -34.00 7.45
N GLY A 312 25.94 -34.63 8.55
CA GLY A 312 26.96 -35.67 8.56
C GLY A 312 26.61 -36.71 7.49
N MET A 313 27.41 -36.74 6.43
CA MET A 313 27.53 -37.91 5.59
C MET A 313 28.23 -38.98 6.45
N PRO A 314 27.64 -40.15 6.69
CA PRO A 314 28.43 -41.30 7.08
C PRO A 314 29.34 -41.63 5.90
N SER A 315 30.65 -41.58 6.13
CA SER A 315 31.64 -42.16 5.24
C SER A 315 31.31 -43.65 5.02
N PRO A 316 31.28 -44.15 3.78
CA PRO A 316 31.08 -45.57 3.54
C PRO A 316 32.34 -46.33 3.94
N ASN A 317 32.23 -47.12 5.01
CA ASN A 317 33.00 -48.34 5.22
C ASN A 317 32.01 -49.42 5.64
#